data_AF-A0A935VSH0-F1
#
_entry.id   AF-A0A935VSH0-F1
#
_cell.length_a   1.000
_cell.length_b   1.000
_cell.length_c   1.000
_cell.angle_alpha   90.00
_cell.angle_beta   90.00
_cell.angle_gamma   90.00
#
_symmetry.space_group_name_H-M   'P 1'
#
loop_
_entity.id
_entity.type
_entity.pdbx_description
1 polymer ?
#
loop_
_entity_poly.entity_id
_entity_poly.type
_entity_poly.pdbx_seq_one_letter_code
_entity_poly.pdbx_strand_id
1 'polypeptide(L)'
;MKKIIVYTLLIVFFGCNDNKNVKDITSNNTLKDTAAIIKKDKTIDDTVQQKTIVKDTTVTSVKVNKDSTFLSLNKEILTAVKNNDYKKFARFIHPIDGIRFSQYGYVLAKAKPEHNLEADKIFKPEEFLKKIKDNSEILWGVYDGSGDPILLTVKEYFKQFVYSQDFLNAEEVIVMKSYWPTNMDEKEISEIYSKDCVFITNSFPGFNKEYGGMDWQDLTLVLKSYQDNFYLIGIIDDRRTM
;
A
#
# COMPACT_ATOMS: atom_id res chain seq x y z
N MET A 1 -24.04 56.84 -15.39
CA MET A 1 -25.16 55.87 -15.38
C MET A 1 -24.62 54.52 -15.87
N LYS A 2 -24.31 53.59 -14.95
CA LYS A 2 -23.74 52.27 -15.27
C LYS A 2 -24.89 51.29 -15.53
N LYS A 3 -24.90 50.65 -16.70
CA LYS A 3 -25.89 49.65 -17.11
C LYS A 3 -25.54 48.30 -16.47
N ILE A 4 -26.51 47.70 -15.76
CA ILE A 4 -26.45 46.35 -15.22
C ILE A 4 -26.92 45.39 -16.33
N ILE A 5 -26.09 44.41 -16.69
CA ILE A 5 -26.44 43.35 -17.63
C ILE A 5 -26.64 42.07 -16.83
N VAL A 6 -27.86 41.57 -16.79
CA VAL A 6 -28.26 40.28 -16.21
C VAL A 6 -28.20 39.24 -17.33
N TYR A 7 -27.36 38.23 -17.18
CA TYR A 7 -27.33 37.07 -18.09
C TYR A 7 -28.16 35.93 -17.49
N THR A 8 -29.33 35.69 -18.08
CA THR A 8 -30.15 34.50 -17.82
C THR A 8 -29.61 33.34 -18.66
N LEU A 9 -29.08 32.30 -18.00
CA LEU A 9 -28.59 31.10 -18.66
C LEU A 9 -29.75 30.10 -18.87
N LEU A 10 -30.05 29.81 -20.15
CA LEU A 10 -31.07 28.87 -20.59
C LEU A 10 -30.51 27.43 -20.53
N ILE A 11 -31.14 26.54 -19.76
CA ILE A 11 -30.80 25.11 -19.72
C ILE A 11 -31.60 24.40 -20.82
N VAL A 12 -30.91 23.70 -21.73
CA VAL A 12 -31.54 22.82 -22.73
C VAL A 12 -31.28 21.37 -22.32
N PHE A 13 -32.35 20.66 -21.94
CA PHE A 13 -32.36 19.21 -21.77
C PHE A 13 -32.55 18.54 -23.13
N PHE A 14 -31.60 17.70 -23.55
CA PHE A 14 -31.84 16.70 -24.60
C PHE A 14 -32.15 15.37 -23.94
N GLY A 15 -33.44 15.04 -23.87
CA GLY A 15 -33.92 13.67 -23.69
C GLY A 15 -34.23 13.06 -25.06
N CYS A 16 -33.71 11.86 -25.32
CA CYS A 16 -34.23 11.00 -26.39
C CYS A 16 -34.94 9.81 -25.75
N ASN A 17 -36.22 9.68 -26.09
CA ASN A 17 -37.05 8.50 -25.93
C ASN A 17 -37.30 7.95 -27.34
N ASP A 18 -37.24 6.62 -27.51
CA ASP A 18 -38.27 5.86 -28.25
C ASP A 18 -38.06 4.34 -28.15
N ASN A 19 -38.75 3.79 -27.16
CA ASN A 19 -39.64 2.61 -27.18
C ASN A 19 -39.77 1.77 -28.48
N LYS A 20 -39.56 0.44 -28.36
CA LYS A 20 -40.51 -0.68 -28.64
C LYS A 20 -39.82 -1.96 -29.16
N ASN A 21 -39.75 -3.00 -28.31
CA ASN A 21 -40.54 -4.23 -28.50
C ASN A 21 -40.33 -5.21 -27.34
N VAL A 22 -41.43 -5.55 -26.69
CA VAL A 22 -41.56 -6.62 -25.70
C VAL A 22 -41.87 -7.92 -26.44
N LYS A 23 -41.14 -9.00 -26.12
CA LYS A 23 -41.67 -10.36 -26.09
C LYS A 23 -41.10 -11.08 -24.87
N ASP A 24 -42.01 -11.36 -23.94
CA ASP A 24 -41.86 -12.35 -22.88
C ASP A 24 -41.47 -13.72 -23.47
N ILE A 25 -40.71 -14.52 -22.71
CA ILE A 25 -41.17 -15.84 -22.25
C ILE A 25 -40.33 -16.27 -21.03
N THR A 26 -41.12 -16.68 -20.04
CA THR A 26 -40.86 -17.10 -18.68
C THR A 26 -40.01 -18.37 -18.53
N SER A 27 -39.29 -18.40 -17.42
CA SER A 27 -38.81 -19.53 -16.60
C SER A 27 -39.58 -20.86 -16.74
N ASN A 28 -38.88 -22.01 -16.60
CA ASN A 28 -39.28 -23.15 -15.76
C ASN A 28 -38.25 -24.32 -15.73
N ASN A 29 -37.59 -24.46 -14.58
CA ASN A 29 -37.35 -25.66 -13.75
C ASN A 29 -37.46 -27.12 -14.27
N THR A 30 -36.33 -27.83 -14.07
CA THR A 30 -36.07 -29.17 -13.47
C THR A 30 -36.63 -30.52 -14.00
N LEU A 31 -35.64 -31.41 -14.25
CA LEU A 31 -35.48 -32.83 -13.90
C LEU A 31 -36.46 -33.89 -14.44
N LYS A 32 -35.89 -34.90 -15.14
CA LYS A 32 -36.29 -36.32 -15.03
C LYS A 32 -35.22 -37.27 -15.58
N ASP A 33 -34.70 -38.07 -14.66
CA ASP A 33 -34.31 -39.49 -14.75
C ASP A 33 -33.96 -40.10 -16.11
N THR A 34 -32.78 -40.73 -16.19
CA THR A 34 -32.71 -42.15 -16.58
C THR A 34 -31.44 -42.80 -16.03
N ALA A 35 -31.61 -43.88 -15.26
CA ALA A 35 -30.54 -44.77 -14.80
C ALA A 35 -30.55 -46.10 -15.59
N ALA A 36 -29.33 -46.59 -15.87
CA ALA A 36 -28.85 -47.98 -15.87
C ALA A 36 -29.35 -49.04 -16.89
N ILE A 37 -28.41 -49.59 -17.67
CA ILE A 37 -28.19 -51.03 -18.00
C ILE A 37 -26.67 -51.18 -18.35
N ILE A 38 -25.74 -51.72 -17.53
CA ILE A 38 -25.40 -53.10 -17.08
C ILE A 38 -24.57 -53.98 -18.07
N LYS A 39 -23.27 -54.12 -17.70
CA LYS A 39 -22.34 -55.29 -17.64
C LYS A 39 -21.80 -56.03 -18.88
N LYS A 40 -20.46 -56.15 -18.92
CA LYS A 40 -19.58 -57.37 -18.83
C LYS A 40 -18.19 -57.01 -19.42
N ASP A 41 -17.01 -57.51 -19.03
CA ASP A 41 -16.55 -58.61 -18.18
C ASP A 41 -15.05 -58.40 -17.82
N LYS A 42 -14.61 -59.00 -16.69
CA LYS A 42 -13.31 -59.61 -16.29
C LYS A 42 -11.93 -59.06 -16.75
N THR A 43 -11.08 -58.58 -15.81
CA THR A 43 -9.90 -59.26 -15.13
C THR A 43 -8.75 -59.63 -16.10
N ILE A 44 -7.47 -59.22 -15.96
CA ILE A 44 -6.39 -59.60 -15.00
C ILE A 44 -5.15 -58.75 -15.46
N ASP A 45 -4.60 -57.86 -14.63
CA ASP A 45 -3.31 -57.96 -13.89
C ASP A 45 -2.04 -57.51 -14.64
N ASP A 46 -1.15 -56.92 -13.84
CA ASP A 46 0.28 -56.69 -13.98
C ASP A 46 0.87 -55.54 -14.82
N THR A 47 1.77 -54.85 -14.12
CA THR A 47 3.00 -54.18 -14.60
C THR A 47 2.97 -52.64 -14.70
N VAL A 48 3.39 -52.04 -13.58
CA VAL A 48 4.20 -50.82 -13.56
C VAL A 48 5.37 -50.95 -14.54
N GLN A 49 5.54 -49.98 -15.46
CA GLN A 49 6.82 -49.32 -15.86
C GLN A 49 6.64 -48.52 -17.18
N GLN A 50 6.81 -47.19 -17.05
CA GLN A 50 7.40 -46.20 -17.98
C GLN A 50 6.96 -46.07 -19.47
N LYS A 51 6.43 -44.88 -19.79
CA LYS A 51 6.97 -44.04 -20.90
C LYS A 51 6.75 -42.53 -20.65
N THR A 52 7.83 -41.92 -20.19
CA THR A 52 8.38 -40.57 -20.42
C THR A 52 7.63 -39.59 -21.35
N ILE A 53 7.22 -38.44 -20.80
CA ILE A 53 7.51 -37.12 -21.40
C ILE A 53 8.13 -36.25 -20.30
N VAL A 54 9.46 -36.15 -20.34
CA VAL A 54 10.25 -35.17 -19.60
C VAL A 54 10.18 -33.86 -20.37
N LYS A 55 9.72 -32.79 -19.71
CA LYS A 55 10.17 -31.43 -20.02
C LYS A 55 10.77 -30.85 -18.74
N ASP A 56 12.08 -31.00 -18.69
CA ASP A 56 13.06 -30.15 -18.01
C ASP A 56 12.63 -28.67 -18.12
N THR A 57 12.60 -27.90 -17.04
CA THR A 57 13.81 -27.16 -16.65
C THR A 57 13.73 -26.83 -15.16
N THR A 58 14.66 -27.42 -14.44
CA THR A 58 15.19 -26.92 -13.17
C THR A 58 15.70 -25.48 -13.35
N VAL A 59 15.11 -24.51 -12.65
CA VAL A 59 15.77 -23.21 -12.43
C VAL A 59 16.57 -23.32 -11.14
N THR A 60 17.79 -23.81 -11.27
CA THR A 60 18.79 -23.80 -10.21
C THR A 60 19.20 -22.35 -9.94
N SER A 61 19.07 -22.00 -8.67
CA SER A 61 19.50 -20.79 -7.99
C SER A 61 20.95 -20.39 -8.28
N VAL A 62 21.12 -19.25 -8.94
CA VAL A 62 22.17 -18.25 -8.61
C VAL A 62 21.55 -16.86 -8.78
N LYS A 63 20.72 -16.45 -7.82
CA LYS A 63 20.23 -15.07 -7.70
C LYS A 63 21.18 -14.37 -6.73
N VAL A 64 22.07 -13.50 -7.21
CA VAL A 64 22.76 -12.55 -6.32
C VAL A 64 21.66 -11.79 -5.59
N ASN A 65 21.56 -11.99 -4.28
CA ASN A 65 20.41 -11.63 -3.47
C ASN A 65 20.34 -10.10 -3.28
N LYS A 66 19.92 -9.36 -4.31
CA LYS A 66 19.68 -7.91 -4.19
C LYS A 66 18.62 -7.59 -3.13
N ASP A 67 17.80 -8.56 -2.75
CA ASP A 67 16.79 -8.41 -1.69
C ASP A 67 17.46 -8.42 -0.30
N SER A 68 18.56 -9.16 -0.09
CA SER A 68 19.28 -9.13 1.20
C SER A 68 19.84 -7.75 1.53
N THR A 69 20.25 -6.96 0.54
CA THR A 69 20.69 -5.58 0.77
C THR A 69 19.54 -4.70 1.28
N PHE A 70 18.35 -4.81 0.67
CA PHE A 70 17.18 -4.05 1.08
C PHE A 70 16.66 -4.49 2.45
N LEU A 71 16.67 -5.80 2.73
CA LEU A 71 16.30 -6.33 4.04
C LEU A 71 17.28 -5.89 5.14
N SER A 72 18.58 -5.84 4.84
CA SER A 72 19.58 -5.31 5.78
C SER A 72 19.36 -3.82 6.04
N LEU A 73 19.16 -3.02 4.99
CA LEU A 73 18.89 -1.59 5.12
C LEU A 73 17.60 -1.31 5.89
N ASN A 74 16.52 -2.06 5.60
CA ASN A 74 15.27 -2.01 6.36
C ASN A 74 15.52 -2.25 7.86
N LYS A 75 16.24 -3.32 8.19
CA LYS A 75 16.60 -3.64 9.58
C LYS A 75 17.41 -2.54 10.24
N GLU A 76 18.37 -1.94 9.54
CA GLU A 76 19.19 -0.84 10.06
C GLU A 76 18.36 0.42 10.34
N ILE A 77 17.46 0.78 9.43
CA ILE A 77 16.53 1.92 9.59
C ILE A 77 15.63 1.67 10.79
N LEU A 78 14.93 0.52 10.84
CA LEU A 78 14.01 0.19 11.93
C LEU A 78 14.72 0.06 13.28
N THR A 79 15.97 -0.40 13.30
CA THR A 79 16.79 -0.44 14.53
C THR A 79 17.09 0.98 15.03
N ALA A 80 17.42 1.91 14.12
CA ALA A 80 17.63 3.31 14.50
C ALA A 80 16.35 3.94 15.04
N VAL A 81 15.20 3.65 14.43
CA VAL A 81 13.88 4.07 14.89
C VAL A 81 13.58 3.51 16.29
N LYS A 82 13.66 2.19 16.49
CA LYS A 82 13.40 1.51 17.77
C LYS A 82 14.22 2.08 18.92
N ASN A 83 15.48 2.39 18.65
CA ASN A 83 16.41 2.90 19.66
C ASN A 83 16.31 4.42 19.86
N ASN A 84 15.40 5.11 19.16
CA ASN A 84 15.29 6.57 19.11
C ASN A 84 16.63 7.26 18.71
N ASP A 85 17.46 6.58 17.91
CA ASP A 85 18.72 7.12 17.40
C ASP A 85 18.45 7.96 16.15
N TYR A 86 17.87 9.14 16.37
CA TYR A 86 17.48 10.05 15.30
C TYR A 86 18.68 10.59 14.51
N LYS A 87 19.87 10.64 15.11
CA LYS A 87 21.12 11.03 14.42
C LYS A 87 21.53 9.98 13.41
N LYS A 88 21.44 8.70 13.77
CA LYS A 88 21.66 7.60 12.82
C LYS A 88 20.55 7.55 11.77
N PHE A 89 19.29 7.66 12.19
CA PHE A 89 18.14 7.65 11.28
C PHE A 89 18.26 8.73 10.19
N ALA A 90 18.65 9.96 10.55
CA ALA A 90 18.78 11.06 9.61
C ALA A 90 19.80 10.82 8.49
N ARG A 91 20.74 9.88 8.66
CA ARG A 91 21.71 9.50 7.62
C ARG A 91 21.09 8.70 6.48
N PHE A 92 19.94 8.06 6.73
CA PHE A 92 19.19 7.35 5.70
C PHE A 92 18.31 8.28 4.89
N ILE A 93 18.00 9.49 5.36
CA ILE A 93 17.14 10.45 4.66
C ILE A 93 17.86 10.94 3.40
N HIS A 94 17.14 10.94 2.27
CA HIS A 94 17.69 11.41 1.00
C HIS A 94 18.12 12.89 1.09
N PRO A 95 19.36 13.25 0.70
CA PRO A 95 19.92 14.58 0.97
C PRO A 95 19.23 15.72 0.21
N ILE A 96 18.68 15.43 -0.98
CA ILE A 96 18.01 16.42 -1.83
C ILE A 96 16.49 16.37 -1.65
N ASP A 97 15.88 15.22 -1.95
CA ASP A 97 14.43 14.98 -1.89
C ASP A 97 13.85 14.99 -0.45
N GLY A 98 14.67 14.73 0.57
CA GLY A 98 14.18 14.58 1.95
C GLY A 98 13.36 13.30 2.15
N ILE A 99 12.65 13.23 3.27
CA ILE A 99 11.76 12.12 3.63
C ILE A 99 10.33 12.62 3.84
N ARG A 100 9.37 12.00 3.17
CA ARG A 100 7.93 12.22 3.31
C ARG A 100 7.32 11.31 4.39
N PHE A 101 6.38 11.84 5.16
CA PHE A 101 5.61 11.07 6.15
C PHE A 101 4.13 11.09 5.82
N SER A 102 3.55 9.90 5.64
CA SER A 102 2.15 9.69 5.26
C SER A 102 1.47 8.76 6.27
N GLN A 103 0.23 9.08 6.67
CA GLN A 103 -0.57 8.26 7.60
C GLN A 103 -1.74 7.59 6.88
N TYR A 104 -2.19 6.45 7.41
CA TYR A 104 -3.37 5.72 6.94
C TYR A 104 -3.33 5.37 5.44
N GLY A 105 -2.14 5.11 4.90
CA GLY A 105 -1.96 4.78 3.48
C GLY A 105 -2.20 5.94 2.50
N TYR A 106 -2.59 7.12 2.98
CA TYR A 106 -2.85 8.29 2.14
C TYR A 106 -1.57 9.08 1.88
N VAL A 107 -1.09 9.05 0.63
CA VAL A 107 0.12 9.78 0.24
C VAL A 107 -0.27 11.08 -0.46
N LEU A 108 -0.19 12.20 0.25
CA LEU A 108 -0.73 13.48 -0.17
C LEU A 108 0.37 14.47 -0.56
N ALA A 109 0.59 14.61 -1.87
CA ALA A 109 1.48 15.64 -2.42
C ALA A 109 0.98 17.07 -2.15
N LYS A 110 -0.35 17.22 -2.08
CA LYS A 110 -1.04 18.50 -1.98
C LYS A 110 -2.15 18.35 -0.94
N ALA A 111 -2.43 19.43 -0.23
CA ALA A 111 -3.58 19.49 0.65
C ALA A 111 -4.86 19.29 -0.15
N LYS A 112 -5.87 18.68 0.47
CA LYS A 112 -7.23 18.52 -0.05
C LYS A 112 -8.19 19.23 0.91
N PRO A 113 -8.35 20.57 0.77
CA PRO A 113 -9.16 21.36 1.70
C PRO A 113 -10.62 20.90 1.79
N GLU A 114 -11.16 20.35 0.70
CA GLU A 114 -12.50 19.78 0.64
C GLU A 114 -12.70 18.57 1.56
N HIS A 115 -11.59 17.95 2.00
CA HIS A 115 -11.55 16.83 2.93
C HIS A 115 -10.87 17.16 4.25
N ASN A 116 -10.52 18.45 4.49
CA ASN A 116 -9.75 18.90 5.65
C ASN A 116 -8.40 18.14 5.81
N LEU A 117 -7.76 17.79 4.69
CA LEU A 117 -6.49 17.07 4.67
C LEU A 117 -5.35 18.01 4.31
N GLU A 118 -4.30 17.97 5.12
CA GLU A 118 -3.04 18.67 4.88
C GLU A 118 -2.15 17.88 3.91
N ALA A 119 -1.20 18.55 3.26
CA ALA A 119 -0.15 17.86 2.54
C ALA A 119 0.83 17.19 3.52
N ASP A 120 1.40 16.06 3.09
CA ASP A 120 2.39 15.33 3.87
C ASP A 120 3.58 16.21 4.22
N LYS A 121 4.17 15.94 5.39
CA LYS A 121 5.39 16.64 5.81
C LYS A 121 6.61 16.00 5.17
N ILE A 122 7.49 16.84 4.66
CA ILE A 122 8.76 16.44 4.07
C ILE A 122 9.88 17.15 4.82
N PHE A 123 10.89 16.40 5.27
CA PHE A 123 12.05 16.97 5.95
C PHE A 123 13.35 16.54 5.29
N LYS A 124 14.26 17.50 5.11
CA LYS A 124 15.67 17.19 4.82
C LYS A 124 16.39 16.71 6.08
N PRO A 125 17.56 16.05 5.98
CA PRO A 125 18.26 15.51 7.14
C PRO A 125 18.48 16.52 8.28
N GLU A 126 18.96 17.72 7.95
CA GLU A 126 19.23 18.76 8.95
C GLU A 126 17.95 19.33 9.55
N GLU A 127 16.91 19.51 8.74
CA GLU A 127 15.61 19.98 9.20
C GLU A 127 14.95 18.96 10.14
N PHE A 128 15.01 17.67 9.80
CA PHE A 128 14.53 16.59 10.65
C PHE A 128 15.20 16.64 12.03
N LEU A 129 16.53 16.73 12.07
CA LEU A 129 17.28 16.82 13.33
C LEU A 129 16.95 18.08 14.12
N LYS A 130 16.71 19.20 13.43
CA LYS A 130 16.24 20.44 14.06
C LYS A 130 14.86 20.22 14.70
N LYS A 131 13.90 19.61 14.01
CA LYS A 131 12.57 19.29 14.57
C LYS A 131 12.63 18.35 15.77
N ILE A 132 13.53 17.36 15.74
CA ILE A 132 13.80 16.46 16.88
C ILE A 132 14.32 17.23 18.10
N LYS A 133 15.20 18.22 17.87
CA LYS A 133 15.79 19.05 18.94
C LYS A 133 14.78 20.06 19.49
N ASP A 134 14.11 20.79 18.60
CA ASP A 134 13.17 21.86 18.94
C ASP A 134 11.93 21.31 19.65
N ASN A 135 11.58 20.03 19.40
CA ASN A 135 10.47 19.33 20.04
C ASN A 135 9.14 20.09 19.93
N SER A 136 8.95 20.80 18.83
CA SER A 136 7.75 21.56 18.51
C SER A 136 6.70 20.65 17.91
N GLU A 137 5.43 20.86 18.26
CA GLU A 137 4.31 20.21 17.62
C GLU A 137 4.17 20.62 16.15
N ILE A 138 3.71 19.68 15.34
CA ILE A 138 3.42 19.84 13.92
C ILE A 138 2.02 19.30 13.70
N LEU A 139 1.22 20.01 12.90
CA LEU A 139 -0.04 19.48 12.40
C LEU A 139 0.27 18.52 11.24
N TRP A 140 0.17 17.21 11.49
CA TRP A 140 0.48 16.17 10.51
C TRP A 140 -0.67 15.86 9.56
N GLY A 141 -1.90 16.04 10.03
CA GLY A 141 -3.13 15.68 9.35
C GLY A 141 -4.26 15.59 10.35
N VAL A 142 -5.21 14.68 10.12
CA VAL A 142 -6.33 14.39 11.02
C VAL A 142 -6.41 12.89 11.29
N TYR A 143 -6.89 12.52 12.47
CA TYR A 143 -7.14 11.13 12.84
C TYR A 143 -8.27 10.57 12.00
N ASP A 144 -8.04 9.41 11.38
CA ASP A 144 -9.11 8.67 10.73
C ASP A 144 -10.15 8.21 11.76
N GLY A 145 -11.43 8.28 11.39
CA GLY A 145 -12.57 8.07 12.29
C GLY A 145 -13.03 9.34 13.05
N SER A 146 -12.17 9.93 13.89
CA SER A 146 -12.58 11.10 14.71
C SER A 146 -12.54 12.44 13.95
N GLY A 147 -11.61 12.58 13.00
CA GLY A 147 -11.35 13.85 12.30
C GLY A 147 -10.58 14.87 13.12
N ASP A 148 -10.16 14.54 14.35
CA ASP A 148 -9.39 15.43 15.21
C ASP A 148 -7.99 15.71 14.64
N PRO A 149 -7.41 16.91 14.85
CA PRO A 149 -6.08 17.22 14.34
C PRO A 149 -5.00 16.33 14.99
N ILE A 150 -4.11 15.78 14.15
CA ILE A 150 -2.89 15.09 14.60
C ILE A 150 -1.83 16.16 14.87
N LEU A 151 -1.88 16.75 16.06
CA LEU A 151 -0.89 17.72 16.54
C LEU A 151 0.14 16.98 17.41
N LEU A 152 1.30 16.68 16.84
CA LEU A 152 2.34 15.87 17.49
C LEU A 152 3.74 16.43 17.22
N THR A 153 4.66 16.27 18.15
CA THR A 153 6.09 16.39 17.85
C THR A 153 6.55 15.25 16.95
N VAL A 154 7.73 15.39 16.32
CA VAL A 154 8.30 14.29 15.49
C VAL A 154 8.50 13.01 16.31
N LYS A 155 8.88 13.11 17.59
CA LYS A 155 9.09 11.93 18.45
C LYS A 155 7.80 11.20 18.75
N GLU A 156 6.74 11.94 19.06
CA GLU A 156 5.41 11.36 19.31
C GLU A 156 4.83 10.75 18.03
N TYR A 157 5.00 11.44 16.89
CA TYR A 157 4.64 10.90 15.59
C TYR A 157 5.36 9.57 15.31
N PHE A 158 6.66 9.48 15.59
CA PHE A 158 7.42 8.23 15.41
C PHE A 158 6.88 7.11 16.30
N LYS A 159 6.56 7.41 17.55
CA LYS A 159 5.98 6.42 18.48
C LYS A 159 4.60 5.93 18.02
N GLN A 160 3.78 6.82 17.47
CA GLN A 160 2.39 6.53 17.17
C GLN A 160 2.17 5.96 15.77
N PHE A 161 2.94 6.44 14.79
CA PHE A 161 2.75 6.14 13.37
C PHE A 161 3.90 5.36 12.74
N VAL A 162 5.15 5.60 13.14
CA VAL A 162 6.32 4.96 12.50
C VAL A 162 6.71 3.65 13.17
N TYR A 163 6.61 3.57 14.49
CA TYR A 163 7.01 2.41 15.28
C TYR A 163 5.92 2.07 16.30
N SER A 164 4.68 1.98 15.81
CA SER A 164 3.52 1.56 16.58
C SER A 164 3.61 0.11 17.03
N GLN A 165 4.38 -0.72 16.30
CA GLN A 165 4.60 -2.15 16.55
C GLN A 165 6.08 -2.51 16.40
N ASP A 166 6.45 -3.72 16.84
CA ASP A 166 7.82 -4.24 16.69
C ASP A 166 8.09 -4.70 15.26
N PHE A 167 8.10 -3.77 14.29
CA PHE A 167 8.32 -4.06 12.87
C PHE A 167 9.68 -4.70 12.56
N LEU A 168 10.63 -4.74 13.50
CA LEU A 168 11.85 -5.56 13.36
C LEU A 168 11.56 -7.06 13.37
N ASN A 169 10.43 -7.44 13.97
CA ASN A 169 9.91 -8.79 14.08
C ASN A 169 8.54 -8.90 13.38
N ALA A 170 8.31 -8.11 12.33
CA ALA A 170 7.12 -8.22 11.50
C ALA A 170 6.95 -9.66 10.97
N GLU A 171 5.71 -10.12 10.87
CA GLU A 171 5.39 -11.47 10.40
C GLU A 171 5.71 -11.63 8.92
N GLU A 172 5.51 -10.56 8.15
CA GLU A 172 5.82 -10.51 6.73
C GLU A 172 6.64 -9.27 6.37
N VAL A 173 7.63 -9.44 5.48
CA VAL A 173 8.39 -8.33 4.89
C VAL A 173 8.38 -8.50 3.38
N ILE A 174 7.76 -7.55 2.68
CA ILE A 174 7.56 -7.58 1.24
C ILE A 174 8.43 -6.50 0.60
N VAL A 175 9.25 -6.88 -0.38
CA VAL A 175 10.09 -5.95 -1.15
C VAL A 175 9.57 -5.84 -2.58
N MET A 176 9.06 -4.66 -2.95
CA MET A 176 8.53 -4.37 -4.28
C MET A 176 9.47 -3.41 -5.01
N LYS A 177 9.79 -3.73 -6.26
CA LYS A 177 10.64 -2.92 -7.15
C LYS A 177 9.87 -2.64 -8.42
N SER A 178 9.80 -1.38 -8.83
CA SER A 178 9.07 -0.96 -10.03
C SER A 178 7.57 -1.22 -10.05
N TYR A 179 7.01 -1.58 -8.88
CA TYR A 179 5.59 -1.73 -8.63
C TYR A 179 5.27 -1.08 -7.28
N TRP A 180 4.02 -0.69 -7.10
CA TRP A 180 3.49 -0.05 -5.90
C TRP A 180 2.68 -1.06 -5.08
N PRO A 181 2.59 -0.90 -3.75
CA PRO A 181 1.66 -1.66 -2.92
C PRO A 181 0.21 -1.47 -3.40
N THR A 182 -0.57 -2.55 -3.46
CA THR A 182 -1.94 -2.54 -4.02
C THR A 182 -2.99 -1.90 -3.10
N ASN A 183 -2.65 -1.70 -1.83
CA ASN A 183 -3.46 -1.03 -0.82
C ASN A 183 -3.42 0.51 -0.93
N MET A 184 -2.51 1.06 -1.75
CA MET A 184 -2.38 2.51 -1.95
C MET A 184 -2.96 2.94 -3.30
N ASP A 185 -3.42 4.19 -3.40
CA ASP A 185 -3.89 4.74 -4.67
C ASP A 185 -2.71 4.92 -5.66
N GLU A 186 -2.74 4.15 -6.75
CA GLU A 186 -1.66 4.16 -7.75
C GLU A 186 -1.44 5.55 -8.38
N LYS A 187 -2.52 6.33 -8.58
CA LYS A 187 -2.40 7.65 -9.19
C LYS A 187 -1.67 8.60 -8.25
N GLU A 188 -1.97 8.58 -6.95
CA GLU A 188 -1.27 9.41 -5.96
C GLU A 188 0.19 9.00 -5.79
N ILE A 189 0.44 7.69 -5.66
CA ILE A 189 1.79 7.16 -5.49
C ILE A 189 2.66 7.46 -6.71
N SER A 190 2.17 7.22 -7.93
CA SER A 190 2.96 7.40 -9.16
C SER A 190 3.23 8.87 -9.51
N GLU A 191 2.46 9.82 -8.96
CA GLU A 191 2.74 11.26 -9.06
C GLU A 191 3.90 11.68 -8.14
N ILE A 192 4.16 10.94 -7.05
CA ILE A 192 5.10 11.31 -5.98
C ILE A 192 6.38 10.51 -6.05
N TYR A 193 6.26 9.20 -6.22
CA TYR A 193 7.35 8.24 -6.23
C TYR A 193 7.58 7.75 -7.66
N SER A 194 8.83 7.82 -8.10
CA SER A 194 9.23 7.35 -9.42
C SER A 194 9.33 5.82 -9.48
N LYS A 195 9.23 5.24 -10.69
CA LYS A 195 9.21 3.76 -10.88
C LYS A 195 10.50 3.04 -10.49
N ASP A 196 11.58 3.77 -10.24
CA ASP A 196 12.85 3.26 -9.74
C ASP A 196 12.89 3.20 -8.20
N CYS A 197 11.85 3.68 -7.51
CA CYS A 197 11.71 3.53 -6.08
C CYS A 197 11.50 2.05 -5.69
N VAL A 198 11.96 1.71 -4.49
CA VAL A 198 11.80 0.39 -3.87
C VAL A 198 10.95 0.55 -2.63
N PHE A 199 9.89 -0.24 -2.52
CA PHE A 199 8.98 -0.26 -1.38
C PHE A 199 9.30 -1.48 -0.53
N ILE A 200 9.48 -1.28 0.77
CA ILE A 200 9.68 -2.35 1.75
C ILE A 200 8.57 -2.26 2.78
N THR A 201 7.60 -3.16 2.70
CA THR A 201 6.44 -3.20 3.60
C THR A 201 6.71 -4.22 4.70
N ASN A 202 6.65 -3.78 5.95
CA ASN A 202 6.73 -4.62 7.14
C ASN A 202 5.31 -4.77 7.69
N SER A 203 4.76 -5.98 7.63
CA SER A 203 3.33 -6.22 7.84
C SER A 203 3.06 -7.12 9.04
N PHE A 204 2.01 -6.74 9.77
CA PHE A 204 1.27 -7.63 10.66
C PHE A 204 -0.14 -7.80 10.07
N PRO A 205 -0.53 -8.99 9.60
CA PRO A 205 -1.83 -9.23 8.96
C PRO A 205 -3.02 -9.17 9.93
N GLY A 206 -2.76 -9.05 11.23
CA GLY A 206 -3.74 -8.92 12.30
C GLY A 206 -3.20 -9.46 13.61
N PHE A 207 -3.77 -9.04 14.74
CA PHE A 207 -3.29 -9.40 16.07
C PHE A 207 -4.33 -10.24 16.84
N ASN A 208 -5.57 -9.80 16.86
CA ASN A 208 -6.68 -10.49 17.50
C ASN A 208 -7.54 -11.22 16.45
N LYS A 209 -7.63 -12.54 16.63
CA LYS A 209 -8.42 -13.43 15.76
C LYS A 209 -9.90 -13.06 15.71
N GLU A 210 -10.46 -12.46 16.75
CA GLU A 210 -11.87 -12.03 16.79
C GLU A 210 -12.17 -10.94 15.78
N TYR A 211 -11.18 -10.12 15.42
CA TYR A 211 -11.32 -9.10 14.38
C TYR A 211 -11.14 -9.65 12.97
N GLY A 212 -10.84 -10.94 12.80
CA GLY A 212 -10.73 -11.56 11.47
C GLY A 212 -9.67 -10.92 10.57
N GLY A 213 -8.61 -10.38 11.16
CA GLY A 213 -7.56 -9.66 10.45
C GLY A 213 -7.87 -8.18 10.20
N MET A 214 -8.99 -7.63 10.71
CA MET A 214 -9.34 -6.21 10.57
C MET A 214 -8.53 -5.27 11.48
N ASP A 215 -7.51 -5.77 12.16
CA ASP A 215 -6.58 -5.00 12.99
C ASP A 215 -5.15 -5.03 12.42
N TRP A 216 -5.02 -5.30 11.12
CA TRP A 216 -3.74 -5.29 10.40
C TRP A 216 -3.02 -3.93 10.48
N GLN A 217 -1.69 -3.99 10.45
CA GLN A 217 -0.81 -2.81 10.43
C GLN A 217 0.41 -3.04 9.54
N ASP A 218 0.66 -2.09 8.66
CA ASP A 218 1.74 -2.07 7.70
C ASP A 218 2.59 -0.81 7.86
N LEU A 219 3.90 -0.98 7.87
CA LEU A 219 4.86 0.12 7.74
C LEU A 219 5.68 -0.05 6.48
N THR A 220 5.48 0.85 5.52
CA THR A 220 6.20 0.85 4.25
C THR A 220 7.30 1.91 4.26
N LEU A 221 8.54 1.45 4.03
CA LEU A 221 9.70 2.30 3.76
C LEU A 221 9.90 2.45 2.25
N VAL A 222 10.01 3.67 1.76
CA VAL A 222 10.22 3.96 0.33
C VAL A 222 11.65 4.44 0.10
N LEU A 223 12.40 3.70 -0.70
CA LEU A 223 13.81 3.95 -0.99
C LEU A 223 14.01 4.41 -2.43
N LYS A 224 14.97 5.31 -2.64
CA LYS A 224 15.40 5.78 -3.96
C LYS A 224 16.91 5.80 -4.06
N SER A 225 17.44 5.48 -5.25
CA SER A 225 18.87 5.51 -5.51
C SER A 225 19.39 6.94 -5.70
N TYR A 226 20.55 7.22 -5.13
CA TYR A 226 21.29 8.47 -5.31
C TYR A 226 22.78 8.21 -5.08
N GLN A 227 23.61 8.56 -6.06
CA GLN A 227 25.09 8.37 -6.00
C GLN A 227 25.47 6.97 -5.48
N ASP A 228 24.97 5.93 -6.17
CA ASP A 228 25.22 4.51 -5.91
C ASP A 228 24.73 3.97 -4.54
N ASN A 229 23.99 4.77 -3.77
CA ASN A 229 23.40 4.37 -2.49
C ASN A 229 21.88 4.48 -2.54
N PHE A 230 21.19 3.76 -1.65
CA PHE A 230 19.75 3.89 -1.46
C PHE A 230 19.44 4.71 -0.22
N TYR A 231 18.55 5.68 -0.38
CA TYR A 231 18.09 6.57 0.68
C TYR A 231 16.59 6.50 0.85
N LEU A 232 16.14 6.71 2.08
CA LEU A 232 14.76 6.82 2.49
C LEU A 232 14.17 8.15 2.02
N ILE A 233 13.10 8.06 1.24
CA ILE A 233 12.32 9.20 0.74
C ILE A 233 10.87 9.19 1.23
N GLY A 234 10.42 8.09 1.83
CA GLY A 234 9.06 7.94 2.32
C GLY A 234 8.94 6.98 3.49
N ILE A 235 8.09 7.33 4.45
CA ILE A 235 7.52 6.43 5.44
C ILE A 235 6.01 6.53 5.33
N ILE A 236 5.38 5.40 5.08
CA ILE A 236 3.93 5.29 4.96
C ILE A 236 3.48 4.31 6.03
N ASP A 237 2.73 4.84 6.99
CA ASP A 237 1.93 4.02 7.89
C ASP A 237 0.61 3.71 7.21
N ASP A 238 0.26 2.44 7.12
CA ASP A 238 -1.06 2.02 6.67
C ASP A 238 -1.64 1.04 7.67
N ARG A 239 -2.85 1.31 8.14
CA ARG A 239 -3.48 0.51 9.18
C ARG A 239 -4.97 0.60 9.09
N ARG A 240 -5.64 -0.46 9.54
CA ARG A 240 -7.05 -0.38 9.81
C ARG A 240 -7.31 0.33 11.14
N THR A 241 -8.01 1.44 11.06
CA THR A 241 -8.63 2.13 12.21
C THR A 241 -10.01 1.51 12.47
N MET A 242 -10.36 1.37 13.75
CA MET A 242 -11.66 0.86 14.21
C MET A 242 -12.49 1.97 14.85
#